data_AF-A0A1G8VZY5-F1
#
_entry.id   AF-A0A1G8VZY5-F1
#
_cell.length_a   1.000
_cell.length_b   1.000
_cell.length_c   1.000
_cell.angle_alpha   90.00
_cell.angle_beta   90.00
_cell.angle_gamma   90.00
#
_symmetry.space_group_name_H-M   'P 1'
#
loop_
_entity.id
_entity.type
_entity.pdbx_description
1 polymer ?
#
loop_
_entity_poly.entity_id
_entity_poly.type
_entity_poly.pdbx_seq_one_letter_code
_entity_poly.pdbx_strand_id
1 'polypeptide(L)'
;MFNPLILLNAQSGTNLQERLTFFGRVYGLDSNPETGMWYLFITIFVLCAIVYQLGFARKVKLWQTVVIYILMFIGVIFLTFFGAFYPVAECLVVIAIVLAGYRYRLHKERKEGNITQPKGPPAK
;
A
#
# COMPACT_ATOMS: atom_id res chain seq x y z
N MET A 1 15.56 44.30 -6.95
CA MET A 1 15.82 44.06 -8.39
C MET A 1 15.81 42.56 -8.59
N PHE A 2 14.72 42.00 -9.13
CA PHE A 2 14.59 40.55 -9.34
C PHE A 2 15.55 40.14 -10.46
N ASN A 3 16.50 39.25 -10.18
CA ASN A 3 17.52 38.86 -11.16
C ASN A 3 17.00 37.65 -11.97
N PRO A 4 16.62 37.81 -13.26
CA PRO A 4 16.01 36.74 -14.05
C PRO A 4 16.94 35.53 -14.30
N LEU A 5 18.24 35.68 -14.06
CA LEU A 5 19.22 34.58 -14.16
C LEU A 5 19.05 33.50 -13.08
N ILE A 6 18.39 33.79 -11.95
CA ILE A 6 18.09 32.75 -10.94
C ILE A 6 17.10 31.71 -11.48
N LEU A 7 16.17 32.11 -12.37
CA LEU A 7 15.21 31.19 -12.98
C LEU A 7 15.85 30.33 -14.09
N LEU A 8 16.96 30.79 -14.68
CA LEU A 8 17.71 30.04 -15.69
C LEU A 8 18.63 28.98 -15.06
N ASN A 9 19.18 29.25 -13.86
CA ASN A 9 20.01 28.28 -13.12
C ASN A 9 19.18 27.29 -12.27
N ALA A 10 17.87 27.52 -12.13
CA ALA A 10 16.94 26.57 -11.52
C ALA A 10 16.59 25.39 -12.46
N GLN A 11 17.18 25.34 -13.65
CA GLN A 11 16.97 24.30 -14.65
C GLN A 11 18.20 23.38 -14.76
N SER A 12 18.42 22.56 -13.73
CA SER A 12 19.38 21.45 -13.81
C SER A 12 18.92 20.27 -12.94
N GLY A 13 17.76 19.71 -13.27
CA GLY A 13 17.24 18.46 -12.71
C GLY A 13 17.01 17.44 -13.82
N THR A 14 18.01 17.14 -14.64
CA THR A 14 17.94 16.04 -15.64
C THR A 14 18.27 14.68 -15.02
N ASN A 15 18.02 14.50 -13.72
CA ASN A 15 18.28 13.25 -13.03
C ASN A 15 16.96 12.49 -12.93
N LEU A 16 16.82 11.39 -13.68
CA LEU A 16 15.64 10.51 -13.61
C LEU A 16 15.27 10.21 -12.15
N GLN A 17 16.27 10.07 -11.28
CA GLN A 17 16.14 9.80 -9.85
C GLN A 17 15.22 10.74 -9.08
N GLU A 18 15.06 12.02 -9.47
CA GLU A 18 14.15 12.96 -8.80
C GLU A 18 12.68 12.70 -9.10
N ARG A 19 12.39 12.00 -10.19
CA ARG A 19 11.02 11.64 -10.59
C ARG A 19 10.58 10.27 -10.07
N LEU A 20 11.52 9.46 -9.59
CA LEU A 20 11.23 8.14 -9.06
C LEU A 20 10.71 8.23 -7.63
N THR A 21 9.73 7.39 -7.34
CA THR A 21 9.21 7.15 -5.99
C THR A 21 10.31 6.56 -5.09
N PHE A 22 10.16 6.60 -3.76
CA PHE A 22 11.18 6.08 -2.84
C PHE A 22 11.47 4.61 -3.14
N PHE A 23 10.43 3.81 -3.33
CA PHE A 23 10.60 2.42 -3.76
C PHE A 23 11.14 2.31 -5.19
N GLY A 24 10.78 3.24 -6.08
CA GLY A 24 11.34 3.30 -7.42
C GLY A 24 12.88 3.42 -7.42
N ARG A 25 13.42 4.26 -6.53
CA ARG A 25 14.86 4.44 -6.36
C ARG A 25 15.53 3.24 -5.68
N VAL A 26 14.87 2.61 -4.70
CA VAL A 26 15.38 1.41 -4.02
C VAL A 26 15.51 0.22 -4.99
N TYR A 27 14.58 0.09 -5.93
CA TYR A 27 14.60 -1.00 -6.92
C TYR A 27 15.38 -0.67 -8.20
N GLY A 28 16.01 0.50 -8.27
CA GLY A 28 16.90 0.86 -9.37
C GLY A 28 16.23 0.91 -10.74
N LEU A 29 15.00 1.45 -10.80
CA LEU A 29 14.24 1.63 -12.06
C LEU A 29 14.96 2.52 -13.08
N ASP A 30 15.98 3.26 -12.67
CA ASP A 30 16.86 4.06 -13.53
C ASP A 30 17.94 3.23 -14.24
N SER A 31 18.44 2.17 -13.59
CA SER A 31 19.48 1.29 -14.14
C SER A 31 18.93 0.15 -15.00
N ASN A 32 17.86 -0.51 -14.53
CA ASN A 32 17.24 -1.66 -15.17
C ASN A 32 15.72 -1.61 -14.94
N PRO A 33 14.97 -0.84 -15.76
CA PRO A 33 13.55 -0.62 -15.55
C PRO A 33 12.73 -1.90 -15.59
N GLU A 34 13.14 -2.88 -16.41
CA GLU A 34 12.47 -4.18 -16.50
C GLU A 34 12.46 -4.90 -15.15
N THR A 35 13.64 -5.16 -14.57
CA THR A 35 13.76 -5.85 -13.29
C THR A 35 13.17 -5.03 -12.13
N GLY A 36 13.37 -3.71 -12.15
CA GLY A 36 12.84 -2.81 -11.12
C GLY A 36 11.31 -2.80 -11.06
N MET A 37 10.64 -2.86 -12.21
CA MET A 37 9.18 -2.96 -12.26
C MET A 37 8.65 -4.28 -11.68
N TRP A 38 9.34 -5.40 -11.92
CA TRP A 38 8.97 -6.70 -11.33
C TRP A 38 9.07 -6.68 -9.80
N TYR A 39 10.13 -6.09 -9.25
CA TYR A 39 10.25 -5.93 -7.80
C TYR A 39 9.17 -5.01 -7.22
N LEU A 40 8.88 -3.88 -7.88
CA LEU A 40 7.78 -3.00 -7.49
C LEU A 40 6.42 -3.73 -7.50
N PHE A 41 6.16 -4.54 -8.53
CA PHE A 41 4.94 -5.33 -8.66
C PHE A 41 4.78 -6.29 -7.48
N ILE A 42 5.82 -7.08 -7.20
CA ILE A 42 5.80 -8.05 -6.10
C ILE A 42 5.59 -7.34 -4.76
N THR A 43 6.27 -6.22 -4.52
CA THR A 43 6.12 -5.45 -3.29
C THR A 43 4.71 -4.90 -3.12
N ILE A 44 4.15 -4.27 -4.16
CA ILE A 44 2.78 -3.76 -4.11
C ILE A 44 1.78 -4.91 -3.90
N PHE A 45 1.97 -6.04 -4.57
CA PHE A 45 1.12 -7.23 -4.41
C PHE A 45 1.10 -7.72 -2.96
N VAL A 46 2.29 -7.88 -2.35
CA VAL A 46 2.43 -8.35 -0.97
C VAL A 46 1.84 -7.34 0.01
N LEU A 47 2.11 -6.04 -0.17
CA LEU A 47 1.54 -4.98 0.66
C LEU A 47 0.01 -4.94 0.55
N CYS A 48 -0.55 -5.05 -0.66
CA CYS A 48 -2.00 -5.15 -0.87
C CYS A 48 -2.58 -6.36 -0.14
N ALA A 49 -1.93 -7.52 -0.22
CA ALA A 49 -2.38 -8.72 0.48
C ALA A 49 -2.37 -8.55 2.01
N ILE A 50 -1.32 -7.91 2.56
CA ILE A 50 -1.23 -7.60 3.99
C ILE A 50 -2.34 -6.63 4.39
N VAL A 51 -2.52 -5.53 3.65
CA VAL A 51 -3.56 -4.53 3.91
C VAL A 51 -4.95 -5.16 3.83
N TYR A 52 -5.19 -6.04 2.86
CA TYR A 52 -6.44 -6.78 2.75
C TYR A 52 -6.68 -7.67 3.98
N GLN A 53 -5.68 -8.45 4.40
CA GLN A 53 -5.78 -9.30 5.59
C GLN A 53 -5.98 -8.49 6.87
N LEU A 54 -5.36 -7.31 6.97
CA LEU A 54 -5.48 -6.41 8.13
C LEU A 54 -6.82 -5.65 8.15
N GLY A 55 -7.27 -5.13 7.02
CA GLY A 55 -8.47 -4.33 6.85
C GLY A 55 -9.75 -5.15 6.91
N PHE A 56 -9.75 -6.35 6.33
CA PHE A 56 -10.89 -7.26 6.39
C PHE A 56 -10.67 -8.29 7.51
N ALA A 57 -10.80 -7.87 8.76
CA ALA A 57 -10.90 -8.78 9.92
C ALA A 57 -12.21 -9.61 9.93
N ARG A 58 -12.75 -9.95 8.76
CA ARG A 58 -14.03 -10.64 8.58
C ARG A 58 -13.77 -12.09 8.15
N LYS A 59 -14.50 -13.05 8.73
CA LYS A 59 -14.47 -14.45 8.27
C LYS A 59 -15.05 -14.51 6.85
N VAL A 60 -14.17 -14.55 5.85
CA VAL A 60 -14.56 -14.67 4.43
C VAL A 60 -14.71 -16.15 4.09
N LYS A 61 -15.81 -16.55 3.45
CA LYS A 61 -15.98 -17.92 2.96
C LYS A 61 -14.91 -18.22 1.91
N LEU A 62 -14.41 -19.47 1.85
CA LEU A 62 -13.29 -19.86 0.97
C LEU A 62 -13.47 -19.42 -0.50
N TRP A 63 -14.68 -19.52 -1.05
CA TRP A 63 -14.98 -19.07 -2.41
C TRP A 63 -14.88 -17.56 -2.61
N GLN A 64 -15.22 -16.76 -1.59
CA GLN A 64 -15.10 -15.30 -1.65
C GLN A 64 -13.64 -14.86 -1.62
N THR A 65 -12.79 -15.60 -0.91
CA THR A 65 -11.34 -15.38 -0.92
C THR A 65 -10.80 -15.48 -2.35
N VAL A 66 -11.15 -16.53 -3.11
CA VAL A 66 -10.68 -16.70 -4.50
C VAL A 66 -11.03 -15.49 -5.37
N VAL A 67 -12.29 -15.03 -5.33
CA VAL A 67 -12.72 -13.85 -6.09
C VAL A 67 -11.92 -12.62 -5.71
N ILE A 68 -11.64 -12.43 -4.42
CA ILE A 68 -10.88 -11.28 -3.94
C ILE A 68 -9.42 -11.32 -4.36
N TYR A 69 -8.77 -12.49 -4.34
CA TYR A 69 -7.40 -12.61 -4.85
C TYR A 69 -7.32 -12.34 -6.36
N ILE A 70 -8.34 -12.72 -7.14
CA ILE A 70 -8.43 -12.38 -8.57
C ILE A 70 -8.58 -10.86 -8.75
N LEU A 71 -9.50 -10.23 -8.03
CA LEU A 71 -9.69 -8.78 -8.08
C LEU A 71 -8.44 -8.02 -7.60
N MET A 72 -7.76 -8.54 -6.59
CA MET A 72 -6.50 -7.99 -6.07
C MET A 72 -5.40 -8.08 -7.12
N PHE A 73 -5.27 -9.22 -7.81
CA PHE A 73 -4.29 -9.37 -8.89
C PHE A 73 -4.52 -8.34 -10.01
N ILE A 74 -5.77 -8.19 -10.44
CA ILE A 74 -6.15 -7.17 -11.44
C ILE A 74 -5.84 -5.76 -10.93
N GLY A 75 -6.22 -5.44 -9.69
CA GLY A 75 -5.97 -4.14 -9.08
C GLY A 75 -4.49 -3.80 -8.96
N VAL A 76 -3.65 -4.78 -8.63
CA VAL A 76 -2.19 -4.61 -8.51
C VAL A 76 -1.54 -4.32 -9.87
N ILE A 77 -2.02 -4.91 -10.97
CA ILE A 77 -1.53 -4.57 -12.32
C ILE A 77 -1.70 -3.07 -12.61
N PHE A 78 -2.89 -2.52 -12.31
CA PHE A 78 -3.11 -1.07 -12.43
C PHE A 78 -2.26 -0.29 -11.44
N LEU A 79 -2.19 -0.72 -10.18
CA LEU A 79 -1.42 -0.04 -9.14
C LEU A 79 0.08 -0.01 -9.42
N THR A 80 0.65 -1.03 -10.05
CA THR A 80 2.06 -1.05 -10.44
C THR A 80 2.34 -0.05 -11.55
N PHE A 81 1.42 0.09 -12.50
CA PHE A 81 1.51 1.14 -13.52
C PHE A 81 1.50 2.54 -12.88
N PHE A 82 0.59 2.78 -11.94
CA PHE A 82 0.59 4.03 -11.16
C PHE A 82 1.80 4.15 -10.23
N GLY A 83 2.29 3.05 -9.65
CA GLY A 83 3.37 3.00 -8.68
C GLY A 83 4.74 3.39 -9.23
N ALA A 84 4.91 3.30 -10.55
CA ALA A 84 6.10 3.82 -11.23
C ALA A 84 6.17 5.36 -11.20
N PHE A 85 5.01 6.04 -11.19
CA PHE A 85 4.90 7.51 -11.25
C PHE A 85 4.42 8.16 -9.94
N TYR A 86 3.68 7.41 -9.12
CA TYR A 86 3.08 7.87 -7.87
C TYR A 86 3.60 7.03 -6.69
N PRO A 87 3.79 7.63 -5.50
CA PRO A 87 4.30 6.95 -4.31
C PRO A 87 3.23 6.05 -3.65
N VAL A 88 2.70 5.10 -4.42
CA VAL A 88 1.61 4.20 -4.04
C VAL A 88 2.07 3.20 -2.98
N ALA A 89 3.26 2.61 -3.17
CA ALA A 89 3.80 1.63 -2.23
C ALA A 89 4.00 2.24 -0.83
N GLU A 90 4.49 3.48 -0.76
CA GLU A 90 4.65 4.26 0.46
C GLU A 90 3.30 4.48 1.15
N CYS A 91 2.27 4.87 0.40
CA CYS A 91 0.91 4.99 0.93
C CYS A 91 0.40 3.66 1.50
N LEU A 92 0.63 2.53 0.82
CA LEU A 92 0.24 1.22 1.33
C LEU A 92 0.96 0.85 2.64
N VAL A 93 2.24 1.19 2.76
CA VAL A 93 2.99 0.98 4.02
C VAL A 93 2.35 1.78 5.15
N VAL A 94 2.05 3.06 4.94
CA VAL A 94 1.40 3.92 5.95
C VAL A 94 0.04 3.35 6.35
N ILE A 95 -0.78 2.94 5.39
CA ILE A 95 -2.10 2.33 5.65
C ILE A 95 -1.95 1.03 6.45
N ALA A 96 -1.00 0.17 6.08
CA ALA A 96 -0.74 -1.07 6.80
C ALA A 96 -0.34 -0.81 8.25
N ILE A 97 0.53 0.18 8.51
CA ILE A 97 0.95 0.57 9.87
C ILE A 97 -0.24 1.09 10.68
N VAL A 98 -1.05 1.97 10.10
CA VAL A 98 -2.24 2.53 10.78
C VAL A 98 -3.24 1.44 11.15
N LEU A 99 -3.54 0.53 10.21
CA LEU A 99 -4.42 -0.61 10.44
C LEU A 99 -3.84 -1.59 11.47
N ALA A 100 -2.52 -1.83 11.43
CA ALA A 100 -1.84 -2.69 12.39
C ALA A 100 -1.97 -2.13 13.82
N GLY A 101 -1.72 -0.83 13.99
CA GLY A 101 -1.89 -0.14 15.27
C GLY A 101 -3.33 -0.19 15.78
N TYR A 102 -4.30 0.08 14.90
CA TYR A 102 -5.72 -0.02 15.25
C TYR A 102 -6.10 -1.45 15.69
N ARG A 103 -5.67 -2.45 14.93
CA ARG A 103 -5.99 -3.86 15.20
C ARG A 103 -5.34 -4.37 16.48
N TYR A 104 -4.13 -3.89 16.81
CA TYR A 104 -3.47 -4.22 18.07
C TYR A 104 -4.27 -3.73 19.28
N ARG A 105 -4.74 -2.47 19.25
CA ARG A 105 -5.61 -1.92 20.30
C ARG A 105 -6.91 -2.71 20.44
N LEU A 106 -7.58 -3.02 19.33
CA LEU A 106 -8.86 -3.74 19.37
C LEU A 106 -8.73 -5.16 19.96
N HIS A 107 -7.64 -5.87 19.68
CA HIS A 107 -7.41 -7.19 20.29
C HIS A 107 -7.12 -7.11 21.79
N LYS A 108 -6.49 -6.02 22.25
CA LYS A 108 -6.25 -5.77 23.67
C LYS A 108 -7.58 -5.49 24.41
N GLU A 109 -8.42 -4.61 23.86
CA GLU A 109 -9.74 -4.29 24.41
C GLU A 109 -10.68 -5.52 24.46
N ARG A 110 -10.56 -6.45 23.50
CA ARG A 110 -11.29 -7.73 23.52
C ARG A 110 -10.81 -8.70 24.58
N LYS A 111 -9.51 -8.70 24.92
CA LYS A 111 -8.94 -9.58 25.95
C LYS A 111 -9.15 -9.04 27.37
N GLU A 112 -9.25 -7.72 27.52
CA GLU A 112 -9.47 -7.05 28.80
C GLU A 112 -10.95 -7.00 29.23
N GLY A 113 -11.85 -7.66 28.48
CA GLY A 113 -13.24 -7.88 28.91
C GLY A 113 -14.16 -6.66 28.91
N ASN A 114 -13.69 -5.50 28.41
CA ASN A 114 -14.44 -4.24 28.42
C ASN A 114 -15.48 -4.12 27.28
N ILE A 115 -15.78 -5.22 26.60
CA ILE A 115 -16.80 -5.33 25.55
C ILE A 115 -17.65 -6.57 25.83
N THR A 116 -18.86 -6.35 26.34
CA THR A 116 -19.89 -7.39 26.44
C THR A 116 -20.28 -7.84 25.04
N GLN A 117 -20.19 -9.14 24.77
CA GLN A 117 -20.68 -9.71 23.52
C GLN A 117 -22.18 -9.38 23.39
N PRO A 118 -22.66 -8.86 22.25
CA PRO A 118 -24.09 -8.74 22.03
C PRO A 118 -24.68 -10.14 22.08
N LYS A 119 -25.44 -10.41 23.14
CA LYS A 119 -26.21 -11.65 23.32
C LYS A 119 -27.09 -11.79 22.07
N GLY A 120 -26.83 -12.81 21.26
CA GLY A 120 -27.63 -13.12 20.08
C GLY A 120 -29.12 -13.24 20.46
N PRO A 121 -30.05 -12.91 19.54
CA PRO A 121 -31.48 -12.97 19.83
C PRO A 121 -31.86 -14.33 20.44
N PRO A 122 -32.70 -14.38 21.49
CA PRO A 122 -33.14 -15.64 22.05
C PRO A 122 -33.78 -16.47 20.94
N ALA A 123 -33.32 -17.72 20.82
CA ALA A 123 -33.90 -18.70 19.92
C ALA A 123 -35.39 -18.82 20.26
N LYS A 124 -36.25 -18.61 19.25
CA LYS A 124 -37.67 -18.95 19.32
C LYS A 124 -37.84 -20.45 19.23
#